data_AF-A0A661IQK8-F1
#
_entry.id   AF-A0A661IQK8-F1
#
_cell.length_a   1.000
_cell.length_b   1.000
_cell.length_c   1.000
_cell.angle_alpha   90.00
_cell.angle_beta   90.00
_cell.angle_gamma   90.00
#
_symmetry.space_group_name_H-M   'P 1'
#
loop_
_entity.id
_entity.type
_entity.pdbx_description
1 polymer ?
#
loop_
_entity_poly.entity_id
_entity_poly.type
_entity_poly.pdbx_seq_one_letter_code
_entity_poly.pdbx_strand_id
1 'polypeptide(L)'
;MNLGERLIEYRPIGVIRSPFKDVRGVPIQPKAAREIEGVVEVFPQYVDGLKDLDGFSHIILIYHFHLVEGYSLLVKPYMDQVERGVFATRAPARPNPI
;
A
#
# COMPACT_ATOMS: atom_id res chain seq x y z
N MET A 1 8.94 -13.29 26.24
CA MET A 1 8.39 -14.07 25.11
C MET A 1 9.20 -13.71 23.88
N ASN A 2 9.81 -14.69 23.22
CA ASN A 2 10.61 -14.44 22.04
C ASN A 2 9.66 -14.12 20.87
N LEU A 3 9.49 -12.84 20.57
CA LEU A 3 8.59 -12.35 19.51
C LEU A 3 9.15 -12.59 18.09
N GLY A 4 10.38 -13.13 17.98
CA GLY A 4 11.18 -13.13 16.77
C GLY A 4 10.68 -13.97 15.59
N GLU A 5 9.66 -14.81 15.76
CA GLU A 5 9.28 -15.78 14.72
C GLU A 5 7.76 -15.92 14.49
N ARG A 6 6.92 -15.13 15.17
CA ARG A 6 5.47 -15.24 14.94
C ARG A 6 5.10 -14.55 13.63
N LEU A 7 4.83 -15.35 12.61
CA LEU A 7 4.25 -14.87 11.35
C LEU A 7 2.86 -14.26 11.63
N ILE A 8 2.61 -13.11 11.00
CA ILE A 8 1.31 -12.45 10.99
C ILE A 8 0.77 -12.55 9.58
N GLU A 9 -0.33 -13.26 9.43
CA GLU A 9 -1.05 -13.40 8.16
C GLU A 9 -2.30 -12.52 8.20
N TYR A 10 -2.56 -11.80 7.12
CA TYR A 10 -3.79 -11.06 6.92
C TYR A 10 -4.47 -11.51 5.63
N ARG A 11 -5.80 -11.54 5.66
CA ARG A 11 -6.63 -11.86 4.50
C ARG A 11 -7.08 -10.55 3.85
N PRO A 12 -6.92 -10.38 2.53
CA PRO A 12 -7.47 -9.21 1.84
C PRO A 12 -8.98 -9.09 2.09
N ILE A 13 -9.45 -7.88 2.38
CA ILE A 13 -10.87 -7.58 2.58
C ILE A 13 -11.53 -6.99 1.34
N GLY A 14 -10.76 -6.79 0.27
CA GLY A 14 -11.19 -6.12 -0.93
C GLY A 14 -10.05 -5.90 -1.91
N VAL A 15 -10.32 -5.14 -2.96
CA VAL A 15 -9.37 -4.77 -4.01
C VAL A 15 -9.43 -3.28 -4.32
N ILE A 16 -8.29 -2.68 -4.64
CA ILE A 16 -8.21 -1.30 -5.13
C ILE A 16 -8.13 -1.35 -6.66
N ARG A 17 -9.08 -0.71 -7.33
CA ARG A 17 -9.07 -0.51 -8.78
C ARG A 17 -8.63 0.91 -9.09
N SER A 18 -7.62 1.01 -9.95
CA SER A 18 -7.12 2.29 -10.46
C SER A 18 -6.95 2.17 -11.98
N PRO A 19 -6.84 3.29 -12.71
CA PRO A 19 -6.54 3.25 -14.13
C PRO A 19 -5.11 2.78 -14.45
N PHE A 20 -4.24 2.62 -13.44
CA PHE A 20 -2.89 2.08 -13.61
C PHE A 20 -2.92 0.55 -13.71
N LYS A 21 -2.53 0.03 -14.87
CA LYS A 21 -2.50 -1.41 -15.17
C LYS A 21 -1.13 -2.06 -14.97
N ASP A 22 -0.10 -1.25 -14.74
CA ASP A 22 1.30 -1.64 -14.59
C ASP A 22 1.94 -0.69 -13.59
N VAL A 23 3.05 -1.12 -12.95
CA VAL A 23 3.85 -0.27 -12.05
C VAL A 23 4.44 0.94 -12.78
N ARG A 24 4.70 0.81 -14.09
CA ARG A 24 5.13 1.89 -14.97
C ARG A 24 3.97 2.86 -15.19
N GLY A 25 4.20 4.12 -14.81
CA GLY A 25 3.20 5.18 -14.94
C GLY A 25 2.40 5.44 -13.67
N VAL A 26 2.61 4.66 -12.60
CA VAL A 26 2.07 5.00 -11.28
C VAL A 26 2.73 6.30 -10.79
N PRO A 27 1.94 7.31 -10.39
CA PRO A 27 2.46 8.57 -9.87
C PRO A 27 3.32 8.34 -8.62
N ILE A 28 4.53 8.91 -8.64
CA ILE A 28 5.47 8.81 -7.51
C ILE A 28 4.92 9.52 -6.26
N GLN A 29 4.08 10.54 -6.47
CA GLN A 29 3.46 11.31 -5.40
C GLN A 29 1.95 11.45 -5.63
N PRO A 30 1.12 11.36 -4.57
CA PRO A 30 -0.34 11.53 -4.67
C PRO A 30 -0.76 12.85 -5.30
N LYS A 31 0.03 13.92 -5.14
CA LYS A 31 -0.24 15.24 -5.77
C LYS A 31 -0.32 15.16 -7.30
N ALA A 32 0.42 14.24 -7.92
CA ALA A 32 0.39 14.02 -9.37
C ALA A 32 -0.80 13.15 -9.82
N ALA A 33 -1.63 12.67 -8.89
CA ALA A 33 -2.82 11.86 -9.13
C ALA A 33 -4.13 12.58 -8.78
N ARG A 34 -4.12 13.91 -8.57
CA ARG A 34 -5.26 14.67 -8.02
C ARG A 34 -6.56 14.54 -8.80
N GLU A 35 -6.48 14.29 -10.10
CA GLU A 35 -7.64 14.12 -11.00
C GLU A 35 -7.89 12.65 -11.38
N ILE A 36 -7.24 11.72 -10.68
CA ILE A 36 -7.33 10.30 -10.97
C ILE A 36 -8.19 9.63 -9.92
N GLU A 37 -9.36 9.17 -10.35
CA GLU A 37 -10.27 8.42 -9.50
C GLU A 37 -9.82 6.96 -9.35
N GLY A 38 -10.07 6.41 -8.16
CA GLY A 38 -9.86 5.01 -7.83
C GLY A 38 -11.05 4.48 -7.04
N VAL A 39 -11.31 3.18 -7.16
CA VAL A 39 -12.44 2.51 -6.49
C VAL A 39 -11.89 1.45 -5.55
N VAL A 40 -12.36 1.44 -4.31
CA VAL A 40 -12.09 0.34 -3.37
C VAL A 40 -13.32 -0.54 -3.33
N GLU A 41 -13.18 -1.79 -3.77
CA GLU A 41 -14.25 -2.80 -3.70
C GLU A 41 -14.02 -3.68 -2.48
N VAL A 42 -14.92 -3.61 -1.50
CA VAL A 42 -14.90 -4.48 -0.31
C VAL A 42 -15.67 -5.76 -0.62
N PHE A 43 -15.13 -6.91 -0.23
CA PHE A 43 -15.77 -8.19 -0.49
C PHE A 43 -17.09 -8.33 0.29
N PRO A 44 -18.11 -9.04 -0.26
CA PRO A 44 -19.44 -9.08 0.33
C PRO A 44 -19.48 -9.49 1.80
N GLN A 45 -18.63 -10.43 2.24
CA GLN A 45 -18.58 -10.90 3.62
C GLN A 45 -18.08 -9.86 4.64
N TYR A 46 -17.57 -8.72 4.17
CA TYR A 46 -17.05 -7.63 5.01
C TYR A 46 -17.87 -6.34 4.90
N VAL A 47 -18.99 -6.34 4.15
CA VAL A 47 -19.77 -5.14 3.85
C VAL A 47 -20.30 -4.42 5.09
N ASP A 48 -20.70 -5.16 6.13
CA ASP A 48 -21.20 -4.60 7.39
C ASP A 48 -20.15 -3.70 8.08
N GLY A 49 -18.86 -3.92 7.79
CA GLY A 49 -17.77 -3.09 8.28
C GLY A 49 -17.72 -1.68 7.69
N LEU A 50 -18.54 -1.37 6.68
CA LEU A 50 -18.63 -0.04 6.06
C LEU A 50 -19.66 0.89 6.71
N LYS A 51 -20.41 0.39 7.70
CA LYS A 51 -21.42 1.19 8.40
C LYS A 51 -20.80 2.49 8.95
N ASP A 52 -21.51 3.61 8.73
CA ASP A 52 -21.15 4.98 9.15
C ASP A 52 -19.86 5.55 8.51
N LEU A 53 -19.24 4.85 7.55
CA LEU A 53 -18.03 5.33 6.86
C LEU A 53 -18.28 6.58 6.01
N ASP A 54 -19.52 6.77 5.56
CA ASP A 54 -20.00 7.93 4.82
C ASP A 54 -20.01 9.22 5.65
N GLY A 55 -19.91 9.12 6.98
CA GLY A 55 -19.73 10.25 7.88
C GLY A 55 -18.33 10.90 7.82
N PHE A 56 -17.36 10.29 7.12
CA PHE A 56 -15.99 10.78 7.02
C PHE A 56 -15.67 11.30 5.61
N SER A 57 -14.93 12.41 5.53
CA SER A 57 -14.45 12.95 4.25
C SER A 57 -13.19 12.24 3.73
N HIS A 58 -12.44 11.57 4.60
CA HIS A 58 -11.17 10.93 4.27
C HIS A 58 -11.01 9.64 5.06
N ILE A 59 -10.32 8.67 4.47
CA ILE A 59 -9.98 7.38 5.07
C ILE A 59 -8.50 7.07 4.87
N ILE A 60 -7.97 6.15 5.67
CA ILE A 60 -6.64 5.56 5.47
C ILE A 60 -6.84 4.18 4.86
N LEU A 61 -6.22 3.94 3.70
CA LEU A 61 -6.15 2.62 3.11
C LEU A 61 -4.82 1.96 3.47
N ILE A 62 -4.91 0.76 4.03
CA ILE A 62 -3.77 -0.13 4.23
C ILE A 62 -3.90 -1.24 3.20
N TYR A 63 -2.93 -1.35 2.30
CA TYR A 63 -2.99 -2.30 1.19
C TYR A 63 -1.63 -2.96 0.97
N HIS A 64 -1.67 -4.17 0.44
CA HIS A 64 -0.49 -4.97 0.18
C HIS A 64 0.02 -4.74 -1.25
N PHE A 65 1.31 -4.46 -1.41
CA PHE A 65 1.96 -4.35 -2.72
C PHE A 65 2.21 -5.74 -3.31
N HIS A 66 1.15 -6.36 -3.82
CA HIS A 66 1.10 -7.75 -4.32
C HIS A 66 2.09 -8.10 -5.45
N LEU A 67 2.72 -7.12 -6.10
CA LEU A 67 3.76 -7.34 -7.13
C LEU A 67 5.19 -7.28 -6.57
N VAL A 68 5.37 -7.08 -5.26
CA VAL A 68 6.69 -7.08 -4.62
C VAL A 68 7.10 -8.53 -4.35
N GLU A 69 8.21 -8.97 -4.97
CA GLU A 69 8.75 -10.33 -4.81
C GLU A 69 9.95 -10.42 -3.84
N GLY A 70 10.37 -9.30 -3.24
CA GLY A 70 11.50 -9.25 -2.31
C GLY A 70 11.78 -7.84 -1.77
N TYR A 71 12.84 -7.69 -0.96
CA TYR A 71 13.22 -6.39 -0.40
C TYR A 71 14.74 -6.25 -0.21
N SER A 72 15.19 -4.99 -0.09
CA SER A 72 16.52 -4.63 0.39
C SER A 72 16.39 -3.69 1.59
N LEU A 73 17.31 -3.80 2.56
CA LEU A 73 17.34 -2.90 3.71
C LEU A 73 17.92 -1.52 3.36
N LEU A 74 18.70 -1.43 2.27
CA LEU A 74 19.20 -0.19 1.70
C LEU A 74 18.61 -0.02 0.30
N VAL A 75 18.04 1.15 0.03
CA VAL A 75 17.41 1.47 -1.25
C VAL A 75 17.92 2.82 -1.73
N LYS A 76 17.93 3.05 -3.04
CA LYS A 76 18.16 4.37 -3.64
C LYS A 76 16.80 4.94 -4.10
N PRO A 77 16.20 5.89 -3.36
CA PRO A 77 14.93 6.49 -3.75
C PRO A 77 15.02 7.20 -5.10
N TYR A 78 13.92 7.23 -5.86
CA TYR A 78 13.90 7.83 -7.21
C TYR A 78 14.38 9.30 -7.25
N MET A 79 14.08 10.08 -6.21
CA MET A 79 14.42 11.51 -6.13
C MET A 79 15.71 11.79 -5.33
N ASP A 80 16.44 10.76 -4.91
CA ASP A 80 17.65 10.89 -4.10
C ASP A 80 18.84 10.19 -4.79
N GLN A 81 20.04 10.72 -4.60
CA GLN A 81 21.27 10.13 -5.12
C GLN A 81 21.97 9.23 -4.11
N VAL A 82 21.60 9.32 -2.82
CA VAL A 82 22.21 8.58 -1.71
C VAL A 82 21.33 7.40 -1.30
N GLU A 83 21.96 6.28 -0.94
CA GLU A 83 21.25 5.15 -0.35
C GLU A 83 20.65 5.52 1.01
N ARG A 84 19.45 5.01 1.27
CA ARG A 84 18.71 5.21 2.51
C ARG A 84 18.29 3.87 3.07
N GLY A 85 18.25 3.76 4.40
CA GLY A 85 17.58 2.66 5.07
C GLY A 85 16.11 2.61 4.65
N VAL A 86 15.61 1.44 4.25
CA VAL A 86 14.26 1.28 3.66
C VAL A 86 13.16 1.83 4.57
N PHE A 87 13.34 1.73 5.90
CA PHE A 87 12.40 2.24 6.90
C PHE A 87 12.36 3.77 7.02
N ALA A 88 13.36 4.48 6.51
CA ALA A 88 13.36 5.93 6.38
C ALA A 88 12.76 6.42 5.05
N THR A 89 12.18 5.52 4.26
CA THR A 89 11.61 5.80 2.93
C THR A 89 10.17 5.30 2.83
N ARG A 90 9.54 5.57 1.67
CA ARG A 90 8.25 4.99 1.27
C ARG A 90 8.41 4.00 0.10
N ALA A 91 9.57 3.34 -0.01
CA ALA A 91 9.77 2.31 -1.03
C ALA A 91 8.80 1.14 -0.78
N PRO A 92 8.15 0.57 -1.81
CA PRO A 92 7.18 -0.51 -1.63
C PRO A 92 7.84 -1.85 -1.25
N ALA A 93 9.07 -2.08 -1.72
CA ALA A 93 9.83 -3.30 -1.46
C ALA A 93 10.42 -3.30 -0.03
N ARG A 94 9.67 -3.86 0.92
CA ARG A 94 9.98 -3.89 2.37
C ARG A 94 9.72 -5.29 2.93
N PRO A 95 10.22 -5.63 4.14
CA PRO A 95 9.95 -6.93 4.77
C PRO A 95 8.46 -7.28 4.86
N ASN A 96 7.62 -6.28 5.12
CA ASN A 96 6.18 -6.34 4.97
C ASN A 96 5.77 -5.29 3.94
N PRO A 97 5.39 -5.68 2.71
CA PRO A 97 5.12 -4.74 1.62
C PRO A 97 3.71 -4.16 1.76
N ILE A 98 3.59 -3.23 2.71
CA ILE A 98 2.44 -2.41 3.05
C ILE A 98 2.85 -0.94 2.96
#